data_AF-A0A2K6GWA8-F1
#
_entry.id   AF-A0A2K6GWA8-F1
#
_cell.length_a   1.000
_cell.length_b   1.000
_cell.length_c   1.000
_cell.angle_alpha   90.00
_cell.angle_beta   90.00
_cell.angle_gamma   90.00
#
_symmetry.space_group_name_H-M   'P 1'
#
loop_
_entity.id
_entity.type
_entity.pdbx_description
1 polymer ?
#
loop_
_entity_poly.entity_id
_entity_poly.type
_entity_poly.pdbx_seq_one_letter_code
_entity_poly.pdbx_strand_id
1 'polypeptide(L)' 'MKTGPFAEHSNQLWNISAVPSWSKVNQGLIRMYKAEANHSDPWDLSHLGGGQAEKHWTEAQLCPKKLGGR' A
#
# COMPACT_ATOMS: atom_id res chain seq x y z
N MET A 1 -11.67 -14.82 13.06
CA MET A 1 -12.91 -14.39 12.40
C MET A 1 -13.64 -13.45 13.35
N LYS A 2 -14.12 -12.29 12.88
CA LYS A 2 -14.87 -11.37 13.73
C LYS A 2 -16.35 -11.79 13.74
N THR A 3 -17.01 -11.63 14.87
CA THR A 3 -18.42 -12.01 15.10
C THR A 3 -19.31 -10.78 15.12
N GLY A 4 -20.58 -10.92 14.72
CA GLY A 4 -21.54 -9.82 14.65
C GLY A 4 -21.76 -9.29 13.22
N PRO A 5 -22.64 -8.30 13.03
CA PRO A 5 -22.88 -7.68 11.73
C PRO A 5 -21.59 -7.18 11.06
N PHE A 6 -21.42 -7.51 9.78
CA PHE A 6 -20.20 -7.18 9.03
C PHE A 6 -19.86 -5.67 9.02
N ALA A 7 -20.89 -4.83 8.99
CA ALA A 7 -20.75 -3.38 9.03
C ALA A 7 -20.06 -2.87 10.31
N GLU A 8 -20.22 -3.54 11.45
CA GLU A 8 -19.65 -3.11 12.73
C GLU A 8 -18.14 -3.33 12.79
N HIS A 9 -17.67 -4.41 12.18
CA HIS A 9 -16.31 -4.88 12.36
C HIS A 9 -15.42 -4.72 11.12
N SER A 10 -16.05 -4.41 9.97
CA SER A 10 -15.43 -4.24 8.66
C SER A 10 -16.09 -3.10 7.88
N ASN A 11 -16.38 -1.98 8.55
CA ASN A 11 -17.11 -0.84 7.99
C ASN A 11 -16.53 -0.32 6.65
N GLN A 12 -15.21 -0.26 6.49
CA GLN A 12 -14.59 0.19 5.24
C GLN A 12 -14.89 -0.77 4.07
N LEU A 13 -14.82 -2.09 4.32
CA LEU A 13 -15.18 -3.11 3.33
C LEU A 13 -16.70 -3.13 3.08
N TRP A 14 -17.49 -2.83 4.09
CA TRP A 14 -18.94 -2.68 3.96
C TRP A 14 -19.31 -1.49 3.05
N ASN A 15 -18.64 -0.35 3.18
CA ASN A 15 -18.87 0.78 2.28
C ASN A 15 -18.42 0.47 0.84
N ILE A 16 -17.37 -0.32 0.66
CA ILE A 16 -16.89 -0.76 -0.66
C ILE A 16 -17.89 -1.72 -1.33
N SER A 17 -18.62 -2.53 -0.55
CA SER A 17 -19.61 -3.47 -1.10
C SER A 17 -20.79 -2.77 -1.78
N ALA A 18 -21.06 -1.50 -1.45
CA ALA A 18 -22.08 -0.68 -2.09
C ALA A 18 -21.68 -0.16 -3.49
N VAL A 19 -20.42 -0.34 -3.92
CA VAL A 19 -19.96 0.12 -5.23
C VAL A 19 -20.42 -0.87 -6.32
N PRO A 20 -21.26 -0.45 -7.29
CA PRO A 20 -21.89 -1.37 -8.24
C PRO A 20 -20.96 -1.90 -9.35
N SER A 21 -19.70 -1.44 -9.40
CA SER A 21 -18.74 -1.79 -10.45
C SER A 21 -17.42 -2.24 -9.87
N TRP A 22 -17.04 -3.48 -10.18
CA TRP A 22 -15.74 -4.05 -9.80
C TRP A 22 -14.54 -3.27 -10.36
N SER A 23 -14.69 -2.63 -11.53
CA SER A 23 -13.63 -1.76 -12.08
C SER A 23 -13.39 -0.54 -11.17
N LYS A 24 -14.45 0.06 -10.62
CA LYS A 24 -14.33 1.17 -9.66
C LYS A 24 -13.76 0.71 -8.31
N VAL A 25 -14.19 -0.46 -7.83
CA VAL A 25 -13.62 -1.09 -6.62
C VAL A 25 -12.11 -1.28 -6.77
N ASN A 26 -11.68 -1.91 -7.87
CA ASN A 26 -10.26 -2.16 -8.12
C ASN A 26 -9.44 -0.87 -8.20
N GLN A 27 -9.93 0.15 -8.93
CA GLN A 27 -9.27 1.46 -9.00
C GLN A 27 -9.17 2.13 -7.63
N GLY A 28 -10.24 2.07 -6.83
CA GLY A 28 -10.25 2.63 -5.47
C GLY A 28 -9.26 1.92 -4.55
N LEU A 29 -9.25 0.58 -4.57
CA LEU A 29 -8.34 -0.22 -3.75
C LEU A 29 -6.88 -0.01 -4.12
N ILE A 30 -6.53 0.11 -5.41
CA ILE A 30 -5.15 0.41 -5.84
C ILE A 30 -4.70 1.79 -5.33
N ARG A 31 -5.58 2.79 -5.35
CA ARG A 31 -5.26 4.14 -4.83
C ARG A 31 -5.10 4.12 -3.31
N MET A 32 -6.02 3.46 -2.62
CA MET A 32 -5.99 3.29 -1.17
C MET A 32 -4.72 2.54 -0.73
N TYR A 33 -4.36 1.45 -1.42
CA TYR A 33 -3.14 0.71 -1.15
C TYR A 33 -1.89 1.58 -1.30
N LYS A 34 -1.78 2.36 -2.38
CA LYS A 34 -0.64 3.28 -2.56
C LYS A 34 -0.58 4.36 -1.46
N ALA A 35 -1.73 4.88 -1.02
CA ALA A 35 -1.77 5.88 0.03
C ALA A 35 -1.38 5.30 1.39
N GLU A 36 -1.98 4.17 1.77
CA GLU A 36 -1.77 3.52 3.07
C GLU A 36 -0.41 2.83 3.17
N ALA A 37 0.05 2.17 2.10
CA ALA A 37 1.36 1.51 2.10
C ALA A 37 2.51 2.51 2.22
N ASN A 38 2.40 3.69 1.61
CA ASN A 38 3.40 4.74 1.72
C ASN A 38 3.37 5.45 3.09
N HIS A 39 2.24 5.41 3.81
CA HIS A 39 2.12 5.97 5.16
C HIS A 39 2.47 4.96 6.25
N SER A 40 2.34 3.67 5.96
CA SER A 40 2.66 2.55 6.84
C SER A 40 3.98 1.90 6.44
N ASP A 41 4.89 2.67 5.84
CA ASP A 41 6.29 2.28 5.73
C ASP A 41 6.87 2.23 7.15
N PRO A 42 7.30 1.05 7.66
CA PRO A 42 7.85 0.93 9.02
C PRO A 42 9.16 1.70 9.21
N TRP A 43 9.72 2.19 8.10
CA TRP A 43 10.92 3.01 8.05
C TRP A 43 10.59 4.50 7.86
N ASP A 44 9.31 4.93 7.89
CA ASP A 44 8.97 6.36 8.01
C ASP A 44 9.37 6.89 9.39
N LEU A 45 10.68 6.93 9.61
CA LEU A 45 11.41 7.43 10.76
C LEU A 45 11.41 8.96 10.75
N SER A 46 10.47 9.62 10.06
CA SER A 46 10.34 11.08 10.04
C SER A 46 10.18 11.69 11.44
N HIS A 47 9.78 10.87 12.43
CA HIS A 47 9.69 11.21 13.84
C HIS A 47 10.93 10.80 14.68
N LEU A 48 11.84 9.99 14.13
CA LEU A 48 13.12 9.63 14.74
C LEU A 48 14.21 10.41 14.01
N GLY A 49 14.58 11.58 14.54
CA GLY A 49 15.53 12.53 13.94
C GLY A 49 16.93 11.94 13.62
N GLY A 50 17.04 11.22 12.51
CA GLY A 50 18.25 10.62 11.98
C GLY A 50 18.39 10.92 10.49
N GLY A 51 19.58 11.34 10.10
CA GLY A 51 19.87 11.95 8.81
C GLY A 51 19.61 11.08 7.56
N GLN A 52 19.62 11.79 6.44
CA GLN A 52 19.40 11.42 5.05
C GLN A 52 20.27 10.27 4.47
N ALA A 53 20.35 9.11 5.12
CA ALA A 53 21.25 8.02 4.69
C ALA A 53 20.57 6.81 4.02
N GLU A 54 19.25 6.66 4.08
CA GLU A 54 18.60 5.40 3.67
C GLU A 54 17.77 5.47 2.38
N LYS A 55 18.01 6.46 1.50
CA LYS A 55 17.29 6.56 0.21
C LYS A 55 17.84 5.63 -0.89
N HIS A 56 18.77 4.72 -0.56
CA HIS A 56 19.54 3.94 -1.56
C HIS A 56 18.95 2.55 -1.88
N TRP A 57 17.88 2.11 -1.20
CA TRP A 57 17.37 0.73 -1.36
C TRP A 57 16.12 0.57 -2.24
N THR A 58 15.46 1.64 -2.68
CA THR A 58 14.23 1.52 -3.49
C THR A 58 14.46 1.48 -5.00
N GLU A 59 15.67 1.76 -5.49
CA GLU A 59 15.99 1.69 -6.93
C GLU A 59 16.51 0.30 -7.37
N ALA A 60 16.86 -0.58 -6.43
CA ALA A 60 17.52 -1.86 -6.73
C ALA A 60 16.57 -3.05 -7.02
N GLN A 61 15.25 -2.90 -6.87
CA GLN A 61 14.32 -4.04 -6.98
C GLN A 61 13.28 -3.95 -8.11
N LEU A 62 13.34 -2.91 -8.93
CA LEU A 62 12.55 -2.82 -10.17
C LEU A 62 13.45 -2.93 -11.41
N CYS A 63 14.01 -4.13 -11.66
CA CYS A 63 14.14 -4.81 -12.97
C CYS A 63 15.32 -5.81 -12.99
N PRO A 64 15.12 -7.13 -13.13
CA PRO A 64 16.19 -8.05 -13.46
C PRO A 64 16.29 -8.22 -14.99
N LYS A 65 16.72 -7.18 -15.72
CA LYS A 65 17.17 -7.33 -17.12
C LYS A 65 18.28 -6.34 -17.46
N LYS A 66 19.54 -6.77 -17.29
CA LYS A 66 20.62 -6.69 -18.29
C LYS A 66 21.87 -7.38 -17.74
N LEU A 67 21.90 -8.71 -17.83
CA LEU A 67 23.19 -9.41 -17.98
C LEU A 67 23.52 -9.35 -19.47
N GLY A 68 24.54 -8.58 -19.82
CA GLY A 68 25.05 -8.51 -21.18
C GLY A 68 25.82 -7.23 -21.44
N GLY A 69 27.16 -7.29 -21.31
CA GLY A 69 28.02 -6.34 -22.00
C GLY A 69 29.36 -6.05 -21.35
N ARG A 70 30.33 -6.92 -21.66
CA ARG A 70 31.80 -6.76 -21.61
C ARG A 70 32.47 -6.76 -20.24
#